data_AF-A0A1U7D7I6-F1
#
_entry.id   AF-A0A1U7D7I6-F1
#
_cell.length_a   1.000
_cell.length_b   1.000
_cell.length_c   1.000
_cell.angle_alpha   90.00
_cell.angle_beta   90.00
_cell.angle_gamma   90.00
#
_symmetry.space_group_name_H-M   'P 1'
#
loop_
_entity.id
_entity.type
_entity.pdbx_description
1 polymer ?
#
loop_
_entity_poly.entity_id
_entity_poly.type
_entity_poly.pdbx_seq_one_letter_code
_entity_poly.pdbx_strand_id
1 'polypeptide(L)' 'MSTCNVQIATGRSSLRQKIDLFFTGLGLGVNPYGLQRARMQQIISLEMKSDDQLARMGLTRDDILPHVFRDILAV' A
#
# COMPACT_ATOMS: atom_id res chain seq x y z
N MET A 1 -24.75 28.32 -2.67
CA MET A 1 -23.73 27.50 -3.37
C MET A 1 -22.71 27.07 -2.34
N SER A 2 -22.76 25.81 -1.89
CA SER A 2 -21.92 25.31 -0.79
C SER A 2 -20.63 24.72 -1.35
N THR A 3 -19.49 25.34 -1.07
CA THR A 3 -18.16 24.81 -1.38
C THR A 3 -17.83 23.71 -0.38
N CYS A 4 -17.89 22.45 -0.83
CA CYS A 4 -17.40 21.31 -0.06
C CYS A 4 -15.88 21.38 0.09
N ASN A 5 -15.40 22.03 1.14
CA ASN A 5 -14.00 21.94 1.55
C ASN A 5 -13.75 20.56 2.17
N VAL A 6 -13.17 19.64 1.39
CA VAL A 6 -12.67 18.36 1.88
C VAL A 6 -11.34 18.61 2.59
N GLN A 7 -11.36 18.71 3.91
CA GLN A 7 -10.15 18.73 4.72
C GLN A 7 -9.58 17.31 4.81
N ILE A 8 -8.62 16.99 3.95
CA ILE A 8 -7.86 15.73 4.07
C ILE A 8 -6.83 15.92 5.19
N ALA A 9 -7.14 15.41 6.38
CA ALA A 9 -6.17 15.25 7.44
C ALA A 9 -5.06 14.31 6.94
N THR A 10 -3.91 14.86 6.54
CA THR A 10 -2.67 14.14 6.20
C THR A 10 -1.97 13.61 7.45
N GLY A 11 -2.74 13.04 8.38
CA GLY A 11 -2.24 12.25 9.52
C GLY A 11 -2.06 10.77 9.19
N ARG A 12 -2.41 10.33 7.96
CA ARG A 12 -2.08 8.98 7.49
C ARG A 12 -0.62 8.98 7.11
N SER A 13 0.19 8.21 7.84
CA SER A 13 1.52 7.76 7.39
C SER A 13 1.45 7.49 5.89
N SER A 14 2.28 8.22 5.12
CA SER A 14 2.21 8.15 3.67
C SER A 14 2.35 6.68 3.25
N LEU A 15 1.58 6.22 2.26
CA LEU A 15 1.70 4.84 1.75
C LEU A 15 3.17 4.50 1.46
N ARG A 16 3.91 5.50 1.00
CA ARG A 16 5.36 5.48 0.85
C ARG A 16 6.10 5.10 2.15
N GLN A 17 5.82 5.78 3.26
CA GLN A 17 6.38 5.46 4.58
C GLN A 17 6.03 4.05 5.05
N LYS A 18 4.80 3.58 4.82
CA LYS A 18 4.40 2.20 5.17
C LYS A 18 5.20 1.17 4.37
N ILE A 19 5.38 1.42 3.08
CA ILE A 19 6.19 0.58 2.20
C ILE A 19 7.66 0.60 2.66
N ASP A 20 8.22 1.77 2.95
CA ASP A 20 9.61 1.91 3.38
C ASP A 20 9.85 1.20 4.72
N LEU A 21 8.91 1.30 5.68
CA LEU A 21 8.96 0.56 6.95
C LEU A 21 8.86 -0.96 6.75
N PHE A 22 7.99 -1.42 5.84
CA PHE A 22 7.85 -2.84 5.52
C PHE A 22 9.16 -3.43 4.94
N PHE A 23 9.78 -2.76 3.97
CA PHE A 23 11.07 -3.18 3.42
C PHE A 23 12.21 -3.09 4.45
N THR A 24 12.19 -2.06 5.31
CA THR A 24 13.14 -1.93 6.42
C THR A 24 13.00 -3.10 7.40
N GLY A 25 11.78 -3.50 7.75
CA GLY A 25 11.51 -4.64 8.63
C GLY A 25 11.92 -5.99 8.04
N LEU A 26 11.97 -6.11 6.71
CA LEU A 26 12.44 -7.30 6.01
C LEU A 26 13.97 -7.34 5.84
N GLY A 27 14.71 -6.33 6.29
CA GLY A 27 16.17 -6.25 6.13
C GLY A 27 16.63 -6.00 4.68
N LEU A 28 15.68 -5.71 3.77
CA LEU A 28 15.96 -5.38 2.38
C LEU A 28 16.30 -3.88 2.30
N GLY A 29 17.58 -3.55 2.52
CA GLY A 29 18.13 -2.19 2.38
C GLY A 29 18.19 -1.66 0.93
N VAL A 30 17.36 -2.21 0.04
CA VAL A 30 17.35 -1.88 -1.39
C VAL A 30 16.36 -0.75 -1.59
N ASN A 31 16.79 0.39 -2.14
CA ASN A 31 15.92 1.50 -2.50
C ASN A 31 14.91 1.01 -3.56
N PRO A 32 13.66 0.68 -3.21
CA PRO A 32 12.76 0.00 -4.12
C PRO A 32 12.07 0.99 -5.05
N TYR A 33 12.61 2.21 -5.24
CA TYR A 33 11.92 3.32 -5.89
C TYR A 33 11.25 2.93 -7.22
N GLY A 34 11.94 2.18 -8.07
CA GLY A 34 11.38 1.69 -9.35
C GLY A 34 10.26 0.65 -9.16
N LEU A 35 10.48 -0.29 -8.25
CA LEU A 35 9.53 -1.35 -7.87
C LEU A 35 8.27 -0.77 -7.23
N GLN A 36 8.46 0.21 -6.34
CA GLN A 36 7.44 0.95 -5.64
C GLN A 36 6.62 1.74 -6.64
N ARG A 37 7.23 2.44 -7.61
CA ARG A 37 6.48 3.19 -8.63
C ARG A 37 5.64 2.27 -9.52
N ALA A 38 6.18 1.14 -9.94
CA ALA A 38 5.48 0.17 -10.77
C ALA A 38 4.29 -0.47 -10.05
N ARG A 39 4.46 -0.80 -8.76
CA ARG A 39 3.41 -1.45 -7.95
C ARG A 39 2.51 -0.48 -7.18
N MET A 40 2.82 0.82 -7.14
CA MET A 40 2.01 1.83 -6.46
C MET A 40 0.58 1.86 -7.01
N GLN A 41 0.42 1.76 -8.34
CA GLN A 41 -0.91 1.71 -8.96
C GLN A 41 -1.71 0.49 -8.49
N GLN A 42 -1.04 -0.64 -8.28
CA GLN A 42 -1.65 -1.88 -7.81
C GLN A 42 -2.06 -1.76 -6.34
N ILE A 43 -1.20 -1.18 -5.49
CA ILE A 43 -1.50 -0.89 -4.07
C ILE A 43 -2.69 0.06 -3.96
N ILE A 44 -2.69 1.15 -4.74
CA ILE A 44 -3.81 2.11 -4.75
C ILE A 44 -5.09 1.43 -5.21
N SER A 45 -5.03 0.58 -6.24
CA SER A 45 -6.20 -0.17 -6.71
C SER A 45 -6.77 -1.10 -5.64
N LEU A 46 -5.90 -1.75 -4.84
CA LEU A 46 -6.31 -2.61 -3.72
C LEU A 46 -6.80 -1.81 -2.51
N GLU A 47 -6.15 -0.70 -2.16
CA GLU A 47 -6.57 0.21 -1.08
C GLU A 47 -7.88 0.95 -1.40
N MET A 48 -8.21 1.10 -2.68
CA MET A 48 -9.50 1.61 -3.15
C MET A 48 -10.62 0.57 -3.07
N LYS A 49 -10.31 -0.72 -2.88
CA LYS A 49 -11.33 -1.74 -2.64
C LYS A 49 -11.85 -1.64 -1.21
N SER A 50 -13.13 -1.91 -1.03
CA SER A 50 -13.73 -2.03 0.30
C SER A 50 -13.22 -3.28 1.00
N ASP A 51 -13.22 -3.26 2.34
CA ASP A 51 -12.72 -4.36 3.15
C ASP A 51 -13.47 -5.69 2.85
N ASP A 52 -14.76 -5.64 2.50
CA ASP A 52 -15.54 -6.79 2.03
C ASP A 52 -15.01 -7.41 0.73
N GLN A 53 -14.52 -6.57 -0.19
CA GLN A 53 -13.95 -7.03 -1.46
C GLN A 53 -12.57 -7.64 -1.26
N LEU A 54 -11.78 -7.07 -0.34
CA LEU A 54 -10.51 -7.64 0.11
C LEU A 54 -10.72 -8.99 0.81
N ALA A 55 -11.71 -9.09 1.70
CA ALA A 55 -12.05 -10.33 2.39
C ALA A 55 -12.50 -11.45 1.43
N ARG A 56 -13.22 -11.12 0.35
CA ARG A 56 -13.57 -12.08 -0.72
C ARG A 56 -12.34 -12.60 -1.47
N MET A 57 -11.26 -11.83 -1.51
CA MET A 57 -9.97 -12.24 -2.06
C MET A 57 -9.09 -12.96 -1.02
N GLY A 58 -9.54 -13.07 0.23
CA GLY A 58 -8.76 -13.62 1.34
C GLY A 58 -7.62 -12.70 1.79
N LEU A 59 -7.75 -11.38 1.56
CA LEU A 59 -6.76 -10.37 1.90
C LEU A 59 -7.29 -9.43 2.97
N THR A 60 -6.42 -9.02 3.90
CA THR A 60 -6.66 -7.89 4.80
C THR A 60 -5.90 -6.64 4.31
N ARG A 61 -6.19 -5.46 4.86
CA ARG A 61 -5.45 -4.24 4.51
C ARG A 61 -3.95 -4.36 4.78
N ASP A 62 -3.58 -5.07 5.84
CA ASP A 62 -2.18 -5.30 6.19
C ASP A 62 -1.52 -6.34 5.26
N ASP A 63 -2.31 -7.23 4.65
CA ASP A 63 -1.83 -8.22 3.67
C ASP A 63 -1.64 -7.64 2.25
N ILE A 64 -2.12 -6.42 1.97
CA ILE A 64 -1.98 -5.80 0.64
C ILE A 64 -0.50 -5.70 0.25
N LEU A 65 0.35 -5.22 1.17
CA LEU A 65 1.78 -5.06 0.96
C LEU A 65 2.48 -6.41 0.65
N PRO A 66 2.43 -7.43 1.52
CA PRO A 66 3.06 -8.73 1.24
C PRO A 66 2.43 -9.43 0.03
N HIS A 67 1.14 -9.22 -0.28
CA HIS A 67 0.53 -9.75 -1.50
C HIS A 67 1.10 -9.12 -2.77
N VAL A 68 1.19 -7.79 -2.81
CA VAL A 68 1.73 -7.06 -3.98
C VAL A 68 3.22 -7.32 -4.18
N PHE A 69 3.97 -7.47 -3.09
CA PHE A 69 5.40 -7.73 -3.12
C PHE A 69 5.77 -9.22 -3.05
N ARG A 70 4.78 -10.12 -3.06
CA ARG A 70 4.97 -11.58 -2.99
C ARG A 70 5.95 -12.07 -4.05
N ASP A 71 5.85 -11.54 -5.27
CA ASP A 71 6.72 -11.92 -6.39
C ASP A 71 8.20 -11.60 -6.16
N ILE A 72 8.50 -10.67 -5.25
CA ILE A 72 9.87 -10.24 -4.92
C ILE A 72 10.36 -10.93 -3.65
N LEU A 73 9.44 -11.24 -2.74
CA LEU A 73 9.73 -11.91 -1.46
C LEU A 73 9.75 -13.44 -1.57
N ALA A 74 9.27 -14.00 -2.68
CA ALA A 74 9.40 -15.42 -2.99
C ALA A 74 10.87 -15.75 -3.32
N VAL A 75 11.67 -15.94 -2.27
CA VAL A 75 13.00 -16.55 -2.28
C VAL A 75 12.91 -17.93 -1.66
#